data_AF-A0A950WFI8-F1
#
_entry.id   AF-A0A950WFI8-F1
#
_cell.length_a   1.000
_cell.length_b   1.000
_cell.length_c   1.000
_cell.angle_alpha   90.00
_cell.angle_beta   90.00
_cell.angle_gamma   90.00
#
_symmetry.space_group_name_H-M   'P 1'
#
loop_
_entity.id
_entity.type
_entity.pdbx_description
1 polymer ?
#
loop_
_entity_poly.entity_id
_entity_poly.type
_entity_poly.pdbx_seq_one_letter_code
_entity_poly.pdbx_strand_id
1 'polypeptide(L)'
;MTDTHESNQHDNACCGPGYASPEEAIKADPEKLLYTVALYVGTGVNEPDYLATIDVDPNSRTYSQVIHRTAMPNVGDELHHFGWNACSSCHSDESKSRRFLIAPGFRSGRIHILDAADEKAPKLHKVIEPEEIQQKANLSAPHTVHCLADGHVMLSMLGDAQGNGPGGFLLLDEDFNIAGR
;
A
#
# COMPACT_ATOMS: atom_id res chain seq x y z
N MET A 1 16.59 48.98 13.00
CA MET A 1 16.76 48.13 14.20
C MET A 1 15.55 48.43 15.06
N THR A 2 14.50 47.63 15.03
CA THR A 2 14.47 46.21 15.40
C THR A 2 13.48 45.44 14.55
N ASP A 3 13.96 44.45 13.81
CA ASP A 3 13.15 43.35 13.27
C ASP A 3 12.71 42.47 14.43
N THR A 4 11.42 42.44 14.70
CA THR A 4 10.81 41.38 15.51
C THR A 4 10.35 40.29 14.56
N HIS A 5 11.17 39.25 14.44
CA HIS A 5 10.77 37.98 13.86
C HIS A 5 9.63 37.39 14.68
N GLU A 6 8.39 37.53 14.20
CA GLU A 6 7.30 36.67 14.64
C GLU A 6 7.55 35.27 14.09
N SER A 7 7.90 34.37 15.00
CA SER A 7 7.97 32.94 14.76
C SER A 7 6.59 32.43 14.37
N ASN A 8 6.45 31.94 13.14
CA ASN A 8 5.35 31.06 12.73
C ASN A 8 5.41 29.78 13.56
N GLN A 9 4.76 29.79 14.72
CA GLN A 9 4.34 28.58 15.42
C GLN A 9 2.90 28.30 14.98
N HIS A 10 2.76 27.62 13.84
CA HIS A 10 1.56 26.81 13.60
C HIS A 10 1.80 25.50 14.33
N ASP A 11 1.19 25.38 15.51
CA ASP A 11 1.09 24.13 16.26
C ASP A 11 0.41 23.07 15.37
N ASN A 12 1.24 22.26 14.70
CA ASN A 12 0.87 21.11 13.87
C ASN A 12 0.36 19.96 14.75
N ALA A 13 -0.81 20.14 15.35
CA ALA A 13 -1.62 19.08 15.92
C ALA A 13 -2.99 19.09 15.23
N CYS A 14 -2.96 19.17 13.91
CA CYS A 14 -4.11 18.74 13.15
C CYS A 14 -3.64 17.69 12.17
N CYS A 15 -4.35 16.58 12.26
CA CYS A 15 -4.77 15.79 11.12
C CYS A 15 -3.97 14.49 10.95
N GLY A 16 -4.70 13.45 10.53
CA GLY A 16 -4.19 12.16 10.09
C GLY A 16 -3.46 12.23 8.74
N PRO A 17 -3.25 11.07 8.06
CA PRO A 17 -2.37 11.00 6.91
C PRO A 17 -2.92 11.75 5.69
N GLY A 18 -2.01 12.27 4.86
CA GLY A 18 -2.36 12.92 3.60
C GLY A 18 -2.75 14.38 3.75
N TYR A 19 -3.73 14.82 2.98
CA TYR A 19 -4.07 16.23 2.76
C TYR A 19 -5.59 16.44 2.79
N ALA A 20 -6.07 17.60 3.23
CA ALA A 20 -7.52 17.85 3.34
C ALA A 20 -8.21 17.99 1.99
N SER A 21 -7.46 18.36 0.95
CA SER A 21 -7.99 18.60 -0.38
C SER A 21 -6.95 18.30 -1.48
N PRO A 22 -7.42 18.13 -2.74
CA PRO A 22 -6.51 18.06 -3.88
C PRO A 22 -5.62 19.30 -4.04
N GLU A 23 -6.11 20.50 -3.70
CA GLU A 23 -5.33 21.73 -3.81
C GLU A 23 -4.13 21.73 -2.85
N GLU A 24 -4.32 21.23 -1.63
CA GLU A 24 -3.23 21.05 -0.67
C GLU A 24 -2.25 19.95 -1.11
N ALA A 25 -2.77 18.83 -1.64
CA ALA A 25 -1.94 17.74 -2.14
C ALA A 25 -1.01 18.19 -3.28
N ILE A 26 -1.47 19.09 -4.15
CA ILE A 26 -0.65 19.66 -5.25
C ILE A 26 0.46 20.58 -4.72
N LYS A 27 0.26 21.23 -3.58
CA LYS A 27 1.23 22.14 -2.96
C LYS A 27 2.26 21.42 -2.09
N ALA A 28 2.07 20.12 -1.85
CA ALA A 28 2.94 19.33 -1.00
C ALA A 28 4.35 19.18 -1.60
N ASP A 29 5.32 18.86 -0.74
CA ASP A 29 6.67 18.57 -1.17
C ASP A 29 6.68 17.37 -2.15
N PRO A 30 7.53 17.41 -3.19
CA PRO A 30 7.73 16.28 -4.09
C PRO A 30 8.18 15.02 -3.35
N GLU A 31 7.79 13.86 -3.87
CA GLU A 31 8.21 12.58 -3.33
C GLU A 31 9.72 12.36 -3.50
N LYS A 32 10.33 11.67 -2.53
CA LYS A 32 11.75 11.29 -2.57
C LYS A 32 11.97 9.80 -2.80
N LEU A 33 10.91 9.01 -2.65
CA LEU A 33 10.90 7.57 -2.85
C LEU A 33 9.68 7.19 -3.69
N LEU A 34 9.87 6.21 -4.56
CA LEU A 34 8.81 5.59 -5.34
C LEU A 34 8.82 4.08 -5.09
N TYR A 35 7.64 3.51 -4.87
CA TYR A 35 7.47 2.06 -4.82
C TYR A 35 6.83 1.57 -6.12
N THR A 36 7.30 0.44 -6.64
CA THR A 36 6.65 -0.26 -7.74
C THR A 36 6.76 -1.76 -7.55
N VAL A 37 5.74 -2.51 -7.96
CA VAL A 37 5.80 -3.97 -7.96
C VAL A 37 6.47 -4.45 -9.24
N ALA A 38 7.34 -5.44 -9.12
CA ALA A 38 7.98 -6.11 -10.24
C ALA A 38 7.66 -7.60 -10.16
N LEU A 39 7.29 -8.19 -11.29
CA LEU A 39 6.88 -9.59 -11.38
C LEU A 39 7.78 -10.40 -12.31
N TYR A 40 7.96 -11.66 -11.97
CA TYR A 40 8.59 -12.66 -12.84
C TYR A 40 7.57 -13.59 -13.49
N VAL A 41 6.31 -13.59 -13.04
CA VAL A 41 5.24 -14.38 -13.66
C VAL A 41 5.16 -14.09 -15.16
N GLY A 42 5.19 -15.14 -15.98
CA GLY A 42 5.15 -15.03 -17.44
C GLY A 42 6.50 -14.76 -18.11
N THR A 43 7.58 -14.52 -17.37
CA THR A 43 8.92 -14.24 -17.94
C THR A 43 9.78 -15.49 -18.15
N GLY A 44 9.42 -16.61 -17.52
CA GLY A 44 10.23 -17.84 -17.49
C GLY A 44 11.28 -17.90 -16.36
N VAL A 45 11.41 -16.82 -15.57
CA VAL A 45 12.24 -16.80 -14.36
C VAL A 45 11.44 -17.36 -13.18
N ASN A 46 12.03 -18.31 -12.43
CA ASN A 46 11.41 -18.96 -11.28
C ASN A 46 11.88 -18.32 -9.96
N GLU A 47 11.51 -17.06 -9.76
CA GLU A 47 11.85 -16.26 -8.57
C GLU A 47 10.59 -15.54 -8.06
N PRO A 48 10.53 -15.18 -6.76
CA PRO A 48 9.43 -14.39 -6.22
C PRO A 48 9.32 -13.01 -6.86
N ASP A 49 8.08 -12.55 -7.02
CA ASP A 49 7.80 -11.14 -7.30
C ASP A 49 8.29 -10.28 -6.13
N TYR A 50 8.49 -8.98 -6.34
CA TYR A 50 9.02 -8.10 -5.30
C TYR A 50 8.50 -6.67 -5.37
N LEU A 51 8.52 -5.98 -4.23
CA LEU A 51 8.40 -4.52 -4.17
C LEU A 51 9.78 -3.89 -4.39
N ALA A 52 9.90 -3.04 -5.40
CA ALA A 52 11.08 -2.23 -5.65
C ALA A 52 10.93 -0.86 -4.98
N THR A 53 11.89 -0.47 -4.15
CA THR A 53 12.03 0.90 -3.65
C THR A 53 13.03 1.65 -4.52
N ILE A 54 12.59 2.76 -5.10
CA ILE A 54 13.37 3.59 -6.02
C ILE A 54 13.60 4.94 -5.38
N ASP A 55 14.85 5.38 -5.36
CA ASP A 55 15.20 6.74 -4.94
C ASP A 55 14.97 7.72 -6.08
N VAL A 56 14.09 8.69 -5.85
CA VAL A 56 13.69 9.69 -6.83
C VAL A 56 14.00 11.12 -6.39
N ASP A 57 14.77 11.31 -5.31
CA ASP A 57 15.30 12.63 -4.93
C ASP A 57 16.47 13.02 -5.84
N PRO A 58 16.36 14.08 -6.66
CA PRO A 58 17.43 14.51 -7.57
C PRO A 58 18.75 14.88 -6.88
N ASN A 59 18.71 15.16 -5.57
CA ASN A 59 19.89 15.51 -4.77
C ASN A 59 20.54 14.29 -4.12
N SER A 60 19.93 13.11 -4.24
CA SER A 60 20.47 11.88 -3.68
C SER A 60 21.58 11.29 -4.53
N ARG A 61 22.57 10.67 -3.88
CA ARG A 61 23.65 9.93 -4.57
C ARG A 61 23.14 8.67 -5.27
N THR A 62 21.95 8.21 -4.89
CA THR A 62 21.28 7.03 -5.44
C THR A 62 20.09 7.41 -6.32
N TYR A 63 19.95 8.67 -6.73
CA TYR A 63 18.90 9.13 -7.63
C TYR A 63 18.75 8.21 -8.86
N SER A 64 17.51 7.85 -9.19
CA SER A 64 17.15 6.97 -10.31
C SER A 64 17.66 5.53 -10.17
N GLN A 65 17.84 5.04 -8.94
CA GLN A 65 18.26 3.66 -8.66
C GLN A 65 17.23 2.91 -7.83
N VAL A 66 17.11 1.60 -8.08
CA VAL A 66 16.45 0.67 -7.17
C VAL A 66 17.35 0.48 -5.95
N ILE A 67 17.00 1.09 -4.83
CA ILE A 67 17.79 1.07 -3.59
C ILE A 67 17.46 -0.13 -2.70
N HIS A 68 16.28 -0.72 -2.87
CA HIS A 68 15.87 -1.91 -2.12
C HIS A 68 14.90 -2.78 -2.92
N ARG A 69 14.90 -4.08 -2.63
CA ARG A 69 13.96 -5.07 -3.16
C ARG A 69 13.42 -5.92 -2.02
N THR A 70 12.13 -5.82 -1.75
CA THR A 70 11.43 -6.67 -0.77
C THR A 70 10.80 -7.82 -1.53
N ALA A 71 11.47 -8.97 -1.57
CA ALA A 71 10.94 -10.17 -2.23
C ALA A 71 9.74 -10.73 -1.46
N MET A 72 8.71 -11.16 -2.19
CA MET A 72 7.60 -11.92 -1.62
C MET A 72 8.09 -13.31 -1.19
N PRO A 73 7.40 -13.96 -0.23
CA PRO A 73 7.84 -15.26 0.29
C PRO A 73 7.66 -16.41 -0.70
N ASN A 74 6.88 -16.22 -1.77
CA ASN A 74 6.49 -17.27 -2.70
C ASN A 74 6.68 -16.85 -4.16
N VAL A 75 6.79 -17.85 -5.03
CA VAL A 75 6.77 -17.66 -6.50
C VAL A 75 5.32 -17.71 -6.99
N GLY A 76 5.02 -16.96 -8.06
CA GLY A 76 3.76 -17.12 -8.80
C GLY A 76 2.62 -16.21 -8.34
N ASP A 77 2.91 -15.16 -7.58
CA ASP A 77 1.89 -14.24 -7.07
C ASP A 77 1.21 -13.42 -8.17
N GLU A 78 1.98 -12.95 -9.16
CA GLU A 78 1.52 -11.98 -10.14
C GLU A 78 1.10 -10.68 -9.44
N LEU A 79 2.05 -10.06 -8.74
CA LEU A 79 1.83 -8.72 -8.18
C LEU A 79 1.41 -7.76 -9.30
N HIS A 80 0.40 -6.92 -9.04
CA HIS A 80 -0.20 -6.10 -10.10
C HIS A 80 -0.57 -4.69 -9.63
N HIS A 81 -1.69 -4.53 -8.92
CA HIS A 81 -2.05 -3.29 -8.22
C HIS A 81 -1.65 -3.42 -6.76
N PHE A 82 -1.40 -2.30 -6.09
CA PHE A 82 -1.17 -2.22 -4.66
C PHE A 82 -1.59 -0.84 -4.14
N GLY A 83 -1.77 -0.71 -2.83
CA GLY A 83 -2.22 0.54 -2.22
C GLY A 83 -1.79 0.68 -0.76
N TRP A 84 -2.03 1.84 -0.18
CA TRP A 84 -1.73 2.13 1.23
C TRP A 84 -2.89 1.72 2.15
N ASN A 85 -2.58 1.40 3.41
CA ASN A 85 -3.58 1.13 4.44
C ASN A 85 -4.43 2.36 4.79
N ALA A 86 -3.81 3.54 4.77
CA ALA A 86 -4.48 4.80 5.05
C ALA A 86 -3.96 5.89 4.12
N CYS A 87 -4.81 6.85 3.80
CA CYS A 87 -4.53 7.96 2.91
C CYS A 87 -5.34 9.19 3.31
N SER A 88 -5.44 10.19 2.44
CA SER A 88 -6.20 11.43 2.69
C SER A 88 -7.67 11.20 3.08
N SER A 89 -8.25 10.02 2.80
CA SER A 89 -9.58 9.64 3.31
C SER A 89 -9.66 9.65 4.83
N CYS A 90 -8.53 9.42 5.51
CA CYS A 90 -8.40 9.43 6.97
C CYS A 90 -7.81 10.74 7.50
N HIS A 91 -7.78 11.82 6.70
CA HIS A 91 -7.11 13.06 7.08
C HIS A 91 -7.63 13.67 8.39
N SER A 92 -8.90 13.47 8.75
CA SER A 92 -9.46 13.97 10.01
C SER A 92 -9.23 13.05 11.22
N ASP A 93 -8.48 11.94 11.07
CA ASP A 93 -8.24 10.95 12.13
C ASP A 93 -6.75 10.79 12.44
N GLU A 94 -6.31 11.42 13.53
CA GLU A 94 -4.91 11.44 13.98
C GLU A 94 -4.41 10.07 14.47
N SER A 95 -5.30 9.12 14.73
CA SER A 95 -4.90 7.75 15.08
C SER A 95 -4.37 6.97 13.88
N LYS A 96 -4.62 7.46 12.65
CA LYS A 96 -4.25 6.78 11.41
C LYS A 96 -2.87 7.18 10.94
N SER A 97 -2.22 6.23 10.26
CA SER A 97 -0.92 6.45 9.63
C SER A 97 -0.84 5.70 8.31
N ARG A 98 -0.33 6.39 7.28
CA ARG A 98 0.07 5.77 6.01
C ARG A 98 1.40 5.06 6.24
N ARG A 99 1.35 3.75 6.52
CA ARG A 99 2.54 2.96 6.90
C ARG A 99 2.65 1.64 6.17
N PHE A 100 1.53 0.98 5.89
CA PHE A 100 1.56 -0.36 5.29
C PHE A 100 1.13 -0.32 3.83
N LEU A 101 1.89 -1.00 2.98
CA LEU A 101 1.53 -1.27 1.60
C LEU A 101 0.83 -2.63 1.53
N ILE A 102 -0.32 -2.68 0.87
CA ILE A 102 -1.11 -3.88 0.63
C ILE A 102 -0.90 -4.27 -0.82
N ALA A 103 -0.18 -5.36 -1.03
CA ALA A 103 0.25 -5.87 -2.34
C ALA A 103 -0.38 -7.26 -2.61
N PRO A 104 -1.56 -7.30 -3.24
CA PRO A 104 -2.18 -8.55 -3.67
C PRO A 104 -1.41 -9.23 -4.80
N GLY A 105 -1.30 -10.57 -4.69
CA GLY A 105 -0.93 -11.44 -5.79
C GLY A 105 -2.19 -11.83 -6.56
N PHE A 106 -2.34 -11.27 -7.77
CA PHE A 106 -3.52 -11.47 -8.60
C PHE A 106 -3.78 -12.95 -8.88
N ARG A 107 -2.72 -13.71 -9.18
CA ARG A 107 -2.82 -15.10 -9.59
C ARG A 107 -2.84 -16.07 -8.42
N SER A 108 -2.06 -15.79 -7.38
CA SER A 108 -2.01 -16.66 -6.20
C SER A 108 -3.21 -16.49 -5.29
N GLY A 109 -3.85 -15.32 -5.30
CA GLY A 109 -4.87 -14.95 -4.33
C GLY A 109 -4.32 -14.49 -2.97
N ARG A 110 -3.00 -14.48 -2.77
CA ARG A 110 -2.38 -13.98 -1.52
C ARG A 110 -2.49 -12.47 -1.43
N ILE A 111 -2.58 -11.95 -0.21
CA ILE A 111 -2.45 -10.51 0.05
C ILE A 111 -1.26 -10.30 0.97
N HIS A 112 -0.26 -9.55 0.51
CA HIS A 112 0.94 -9.25 1.28
C HIS A 112 0.80 -7.87 1.92
N ILE A 113 1.06 -7.80 3.22
CA ILE A 113 1.14 -6.55 3.97
C ILE A 113 2.61 -6.24 4.20
N LEU A 114 3.08 -5.09 3.71
CA LEU A 114 4.47 -4.66 3.80
C LEU A 114 4.54 -3.42 4.72
N ASP A 115 5.31 -3.51 5.80
CA ASP A 115 5.56 -2.40 6.72
C ASP A 115 6.64 -1.48 6.18
N ALA A 116 6.29 -0.22 5.91
CA ALA A 116 7.19 0.82 5.44
C ALA A 116 7.64 1.78 6.55
N ALA A 117 7.68 1.33 7.81
CA ALA A 117 8.28 2.10 8.92
C ALA A 117 9.72 2.55 8.62
N ASP A 118 10.48 1.72 7.90
CA ASP A 118 11.68 2.14 7.17
C ASP A 118 11.30 2.27 5.68
N GLU A 119 11.02 3.50 5.24
CA GLU A 119 10.57 3.77 3.88
C GLU A 119 11.61 3.32 2.82
N LYS A 120 12.90 3.29 3.17
CA LYS A 120 13.93 2.86 2.22
C LYS A 120 13.98 1.34 2.07
N ALA A 121 13.49 0.59 3.07
CA ALA A 121 13.53 -0.86 3.09
C ALA A 121 12.26 -1.46 3.73
N PRO A 122 11.10 -1.39 3.06
CA PRO A 122 9.87 -2.01 3.55
C PRO A 122 10.04 -3.52 3.79
N LYS A 123 9.35 -4.04 4.80
CA LYS A 123 9.48 -5.46 5.21
C LYS A 123 8.15 -6.17 5.18
N LEU A 124 8.17 -7.45 4.85
CA LEU A 124 6.98 -8.30 4.98
C LEU A 124 6.51 -8.32 6.43
N HIS A 125 5.26 -7.91 6.64
CA HIS A 125 4.61 -7.85 7.94
C HIS A 125 3.65 -9.02 8.15
N LYS A 126 2.79 -9.29 7.16
CA LYS A 126 1.75 -10.32 7.21
C LYS A 126 1.45 -10.81 5.79
N VAL A 127 1.03 -12.07 5.68
CA VAL A 127 0.44 -12.65 4.47
C VAL A 127 -0.94 -13.16 4.83
N ILE A 128 -1.93 -12.80 4.02
CA ILE A 128 -3.27 -13.40 4.05
C ILE A 128 -3.30 -14.45 2.95
N GLU A 129 -3.41 -15.71 3.35
CA GLU A 129 -3.41 -16.84 2.42
C GLU A 129 -4.75 -16.97 1.68
N PRO A 130 -4.74 -17.44 0.41
CA PRO A 130 -5.93 -17.49 -0.42
C PRO A 130 -7.03 -18.37 0.18
N GLU A 131 -6.67 -19.45 0.89
CA GLU A 131 -7.65 -20.33 1.54
C GLU A 131 -8.47 -19.59 2.59
N GLU A 132 -7.87 -18.64 3.31
CA GLU A 132 -8.58 -17.83 4.31
C GLU A 132 -9.63 -16.93 3.63
N ILE A 133 -9.25 -16.29 2.52
CA ILE A 133 -10.13 -15.41 1.73
C ILE A 133 -11.26 -16.22 1.11
N GLN A 134 -10.94 -17.37 0.52
CA GLN A 134 -11.92 -18.27 -0.07
C GLN A 134 -12.92 -18.78 0.97
N GLN A 135 -12.45 -19.18 2.16
CA GLN A 135 -13.31 -19.69 3.23
C GLN A 135 -14.20 -18.60 3.85
N LYS A 136 -13.64 -17.42 4.14
CA LYS A 136 -14.36 -16.36 4.85
C LYS A 136 -15.22 -15.49 3.93
N ALA A 137 -14.80 -15.30 2.68
CA ALA A 137 -15.43 -14.37 1.77
C ALA A 137 -15.91 -15.01 0.46
N ASN A 138 -15.57 -16.27 0.13
CA ASN A 138 -15.90 -16.88 -1.17
C ASN A 138 -15.52 -15.95 -2.35
N LEU A 139 -14.29 -15.43 -2.32
CA LEU A 139 -13.70 -14.54 -3.32
C LEU A 139 -12.29 -15.02 -3.68
N SER A 140 -11.82 -14.63 -4.87
CA SER A 140 -10.46 -14.88 -5.37
C SER A 140 -10.00 -13.77 -6.33
N ALA A 141 -8.74 -13.85 -6.77
CA ALA A 141 -8.11 -12.91 -7.69
C ALA A 141 -8.20 -11.43 -7.22
N PRO A 142 -7.55 -11.09 -6.10
CA PRO A 142 -7.49 -9.72 -5.60
C PRO A 142 -6.76 -8.80 -6.59
N HIS A 143 -7.24 -7.57 -6.73
CA HIS A 143 -6.74 -6.65 -7.76
C HIS A 143 -6.54 -5.24 -7.21
N THR A 144 -7.47 -4.31 -7.42
CA THR A 144 -7.35 -2.92 -6.98
C THR A 144 -7.47 -2.79 -5.46
N VAL A 145 -6.64 -1.96 -4.84
CA VAL A 145 -6.61 -1.69 -3.40
C VAL A 145 -6.97 -0.22 -3.13
N HIS A 146 -7.86 0.03 -2.18
CA HIS A 146 -8.23 1.37 -1.74
C HIS A 146 -8.38 1.46 -0.21
N CYS A 147 -7.71 2.45 0.38
CA CYS A 147 -7.96 2.93 1.74
C CYS A 147 -9.33 3.61 1.83
N LEU A 148 -10.12 3.28 2.85
CA LEU A 148 -11.40 3.91 3.15
C LEU A 148 -11.28 4.91 4.31
N ALA A 149 -12.28 5.78 4.47
CA ALA A 149 -12.28 6.81 5.52
C ALA A 149 -12.51 6.25 6.93
N ASP A 150 -13.11 5.06 7.03
CA ASP A 150 -13.41 4.37 8.29
C ASP A 150 -12.26 3.47 8.78
N GLY A 151 -11.10 3.52 8.11
CA GLY A 151 -9.92 2.74 8.47
C GLY A 151 -9.84 1.36 7.81
N HIS A 152 -10.88 0.91 7.11
CA HIS A 152 -10.81 -0.34 6.35
C HIS A 152 -9.99 -0.17 5.06
N VAL A 153 -9.44 -1.29 4.59
CA VAL A 153 -8.88 -1.42 3.24
C VAL A 153 -9.82 -2.26 2.40
N MET A 154 -10.25 -1.72 1.26
CA MET A 154 -11.09 -2.40 0.29
C MET A 154 -10.26 -2.91 -0.88
N LEU A 155 -10.46 -4.17 -1.24
CA LEU A 155 -9.86 -4.79 -2.42
C LEU A 155 -10.94 -5.23 -3.40
N SER A 156 -10.80 -4.92 -4.69
CA SER A 156 -11.65 -5.55 -5.71
C SER A 156 -11.18 -6.97 -5.97
N MET A 157 -12.12 -7.91 -6.11
CA MET A 157 -11.89 -9.34 -6.32
C MET A 157 -12.59 -9.76 -7.62
N LEU A 158 -11.88 -10.38 -8.55
CA LEU A 158 -12.44 -10.66 -9.88
C LEU A 158 -13.42 -11.84 -9.91
N GLY A 159 -13.30 -12.78 -8.97
CA GLY A 159 -14.13 -13.98 -8.97
C GLY A 159 -14.50 -14.48 -7.58
N ASP A 160 -15.35 -15.50 -7.56
CA ASP A 160 -15.65 -16.32 -6.40
C ASP A 160 -14.47 -17.22 -6.03
N ALA A 161 -14.59 -18.03 -4.98
CA ALA A 161 -13.51 -18.90 -4.53
C ALA A 161 -13.10 -19.99 -5.54
N GLN A 162 -13.92 -20.25 -6.56
CA GLN A 162 -13.64 -21.23 -7.62
C GLN A 162 -13.12 -20.56 -8.90
N GLY A 163 -12.93 -19.24 -8.89
CA GLY A 163 -12.48 -18.46 -10.04
C GLY A 163 -13.60 -18.18 -11.06
N ASN A 164 -14.86 -18.39 -10.70
CA ASN A 164 -16.01 -18.02 -11.52
C ASN A 164 -16.57 -16.66 -11.10
N GLY A 165 -17.60 -16.18 -11.79
CA GLY A 165 -18.38 -15.04 -11.32
C GLY A 165 -19.45 -15.45 -10.30
N PRO A 166 -19.92 -14.53 -9.44
CA PRO A 166 -19.53 -13.12 -9.39
C PRO A 166 -18.26 -12.85 -8.56
N GLY A 167 -17.50 -11.83 -8.97
CA GLY A 167 -16.51 -11.18 -8.11
C GLY A 167 -17.16 -10.28 -7.05
N GLY A 168 -16.37 -9.42 -6.42
CA GLY A 168 -16.86 -8.54 -5.36
C GLY A 168 -15.78 -7.63 -4.77
N PHE A 169 -16.00 -7.18 -3.55
CA PHE A 169 -15.03 -6.43 -2.78
C PHE A 169 -14.69 -7.21 -1.51
N LEU A 170 -13.45 -7.17 -1.07
CA LEU A 170 -13.01 -7.71 0.21
C LEU A 170 -12.68 -6.52 1.12
N LEU A 171 -13.11 -6.56 2.37
CA LEU A 171 -12.74 -5.57 3.38
C LEU A 171 -11.75 -6.18 4.37
N LEU A 172 -10.67 -5.45 4.62
CA LEU A 172 -9.72 -5.73 5.69
C LEU A 172 -9.85 -4.66 6.77
N ASP A 173 -9.84 -5.07 8.03
CA ASP A 173 -9.76 -4.16 9.18
C ASP A 173 -8.33 -3.60 9.37
N GLU A 174 -8.13 -2.80 10.41
CA GLU A 174 -6.87 -2.12 10.74
C GLU A 174 -5.73 -3.07 11.09
N ASP A 175 -6.07 -4.27 11.56
CA ASP A 175 -5.13 -5.36 11.87
C ASP A 175 -4.95 -6.31 10.67
N PHE A 176 -5.49 -5.91 9.52
CA PHE A 176 -5.50 -6.66 8.26
C PHE A 176 -6.18 -8.02 8.38
N ASN A 177 -7.21 -8.15 9.20
CA ASN A 177 -8.08 -9.32 9.22
C ASN A 177 -9.25 -9.12 8.25
N ILE A 178 -9.78 -10.21 7.71
CA ILE A 178 -10.96 -10.16 6.84
C ILE A 178 -12.17 -9.72 7.67
N ALA A 179 -12.69 -8.54 7.35
CA ALA A 179 -13.81 -7.89 8.04
C ALA A 179 -15.14 -8.11 7.30
N GLY A 180 -15.11 -8.32 5.98
CA GLY A 180 -16.33 -8.50 5.18
C GLY A 180 -16.11 -8.63 3.68
N ARG A 181 -17.22 -8.68 2.95
CA ARG A 181 -17.29 -8.72 1.48
C ARG A 181 -18.49 -7.93 0.93
#